data_AF-A0A2G2ISZ8-F1
#
_entry.id   AF-A0A2G2ISZ8-F1
#
_cell.length_a   1.000
_cell.length_b   1.000
_cell.length_c   1.000
_cell.angle_alpha   90.00
_cell.angle_beta   90.00
_cell.angle_gamma   90.00
#
_symmetry.space_group_name_H-M   'P 1'
#
loop_
_entity.id
_entity.type
_entity.pdbx_description
1 polymer ?
#
loop_
_entity_poly.entity_id
_entity_poly.type
_entity_poly.pdbx_seq_one_letter_code
_entity_poly.pdbx_strand_id
1 'polypeptide(L)'
;MVILNNILWNKYAILRFVEKNQLLINKLHSRTFDIQLHTKEDKITSALNNIRGRSFDVRVFENEYLKVRKFRNFVVSDAIGYRSYKSTPSTDKFIDGFLALLLSKKEWDFNEAVRLFIKITTLGEAKDKNIGNIISLTPFVDFGAYKLILDANDFSKELSMLGSFQDNIKQEVQKLKLEFETFKLSHSGECSGQVITINIAPLI
;
A
#
# COMPACT_ATOMS: atom_id res chain seq x y z
N MET A 1 3.65 47.01 23.43
CA MET A 1 4.67 45.95 23.50
C MET A 1 3.95 44.61 23.57
N VAL A 2 3.87 43.86 22.46
CA VAL A 2 3.24 42.53 22.47
C VAL A 2 4.27 41.55 23.03
N ILE A 3 4.05 41.10 24.27
CA ILE A 3 4.87 40.08 24.90
C ILE A 3 4.31 38.72 24.48
N LEU A 4 4.82 38.17 23.38
CA LEU A 4 4.56 36.80 22.93
C LEU A 4 5.35 35.81 23.79
N ASN A 5 4.97 35.66 25.06
CA ASN A 5 5.76 34.92 26.05
C ASN A 5 5.69 33.39 25.94
N ASN A 6 5.07 32.82 24.90
CA ASN A 6 5.11 31.35 24.73
C ASN A 6 4.80 30.89 23.30
N ILE A 7 5.63 31.28 22.33
CA ILE A 7 5.54 30.67 21.00
C ILE A 7 6.04 29.22 21.10
N LEU A 8 5.14 28.26 20.92
CA LEU A 8 5.43 26.84 20.87
C LEU A 8 6.07 26.45 19.52
N TRP A 9 7.30 26.92 19.29
CA TRP A 9 8.02 26.75 18.02
C TRP A 9 8.04 25.32 17.51
N ASN A 10 8.25 24.35 18.40
CA ASN A 10 8.24 22.93 18.04
C ASN A 10 6.88 22.48 17.50
N LYS A 11 5.77 22.95 18.08
CA LYS A 11 4.42 22.58 17.62
C LYS A 11 4.16 23.10 16.21
N TYR A 12 4.52 24.34 15.93
CA TYR A 12 4.39 24.93 14.59
C TYR A 12 5.34 24.31 13.56
N ALA A 13 6.57 24.00 13.97
CA ALA A 13 7.53 23.29 13.12
C ALA A 13 7.01 21.90 12.72
N ILE A 14 6.41 21.16 13.67
CA ILE A 14 5.79 19.86 13.40
C ILE A 14 4.61 20.03 12.43
N LEU A 15 3.72 20.99 12.64
CA LEU A 15 2.58 21.23 11.75
C LEU A 15 3.04 21.55 10.32
N ARG A 16 3.99 22.48 10.17
CA ARG A 16 4.54 22.85 8.86
C ARG A 16 5.29 21.71 8.20
N PHE A 17 5.98 20.87 8.97
CA PHE A 17 6.60 19.65 8.48
C PHE A 17 5.55 18.64 7.99
N VAL A 18 4.46 18.44 8.72
CA VAL A 18 3.36 17.55 8.33
C VAL A 18 2.71 18.05 7.04
N GLU A 19 2.38 19.34 6.95
CA GLU A 19 1.79 19.95 5.75
C GLU A 19 2.69 19.78 4.52
N LYS A 20 3.99 20.08 4.65
CA LYS A 20 4.97 19.92 3.57
C LYS A 20 5.11 18.46 3.09
N ASN A 21 4.85 17.51 3.98
CA ASN A 21 5.00 16.08 3.72
C ASN A 21 3.66 15.33 3.69
N GLN A 22 2.54 16.04 3.48
CA GLN A 22 1.20 15.48 3.58
C GLN A 22 1.00 14.26 2.67
N LEU A 23 1.55 14.29 1.45
CA LEU A 23 1.49 13.16 0.52
C LEU A 23 2.16 11.91 1.08
N LEU A 24 3.32 12.06 1.71
CA LEU A 24 4.06 10.94 2.29
C LEU A 24 3.37 10.42 3.56
N ILE A 25 2.79 11.31 4.36
CA ILE A 25 1.98 10.93 5.54
C ILE A 25 0.69 10.22 5.13
N ASN A 26 0.04 10.65 4.05
CA ASN A 26 -1.14 9.97 3.51
C ASN A 26 -0.78 8.60 2.90
N LYS A 27 0.39 8.48 2.24
CA LYS A 27 0.94 7.19 1.80
C LYS A 27 1.22 6.26 3.00
N LEU A 28 1.76 6.79 4.09
CA LEU A 28 1.96 6.06 5.35
C LEU A 28 0.64 5.52 5.90
N HIS A 29 -0.37 6.37 6.00
CA HIS A 29 -1.65 6.00 6.60
C HIS A 29 -2.40 4.96 5.75
N SER A 30 -2.39 5.09 4.43
CA SER A 30 -3.02 4.13 3.52
C SER A 30 -2.32 2.76 3.53
N ARG A 31 -0.98 2.73 3.50
CA ARG A 31 -0.22 1.47 3.45
C ARG A 31 -0.16 0.73 4.79
N THR A 32 -0.16 1.43 5.92
CA THR A 32 -0.19 0.79 7.26
C THR A 32 -1.48 0.00 7.46
N PHE A 33 -2.58 0.48 6.88
CA PHE A 33 -3.86 -0.22 6.88
C PHE A 33 -3.84 -1.48 6.00
N ASP A 34 -3.25 -1.41 4.80
CA ASP A 34 -3.14 -2.55 3.89
C ASP A 34 -2.25 -3.69 4.43
N ILE A 35 -1.17 -3.35 5.15
CA ILE A 35 -0.25 -4.32 5.79
C ILE A 35 -0.98 -5.14 6.86
N GLN A 36 -1.85 -4.51 7.65
CA GLN A 36 -2.57 -5.18 8.73
C GLN A 36 -3.73 -6.07 8.24
N LEU A 37 -4.29 -5.79 7.05
CA LEU A 37 -5.55 -6.40 6.64
C LEU A 37 -5.42 -7.77 5.95
N HIS A 38 -4.32 -8.08 5.26
CA HIS A 38 -4.36 -9.19 4.28
C HIS A 38 -3.17 -10.16 4.22
N THR A 39 -2.06 -9.95 4.95
CA THR A 39 -0.91 -10.87 4.87
C THR A 39 -0.42 -11.29 6.25
N LYS A 40 -0.47 -12.60 6.55
CA LYS A 40 0.08 -13.17 7.80
C LYS A 40 1.59 -12.95 7.85
N GLU A 41 2.10 -12.52 9.00
CA GLU A 41 3.53 -12.28 9.26
C GLU A 41 4.41 -13.45 8.80
N ASP A 42 3.97 -14.69 9.03
CA ASP A 42 4.64 -15.92 8.58
C ASP A 42 4.91 -15.97 7.07
N LYS A 43 3.99 -15.43 6.25
CA LYS A 43 4.14 -15.40 4.79
C LYS A 43 5.16 -14.38 4.35
N ILE A 44 5.24 -13.24 5.04
CA ILE A 44 6.23 -12.20 4.78
C ILE A 44 7.62 -12.74 5.13
N THR A 45 7.77 -13.38 6.31
CA THR A 45 9.02 -14.00 6.74
C THR A 45 9.47 -15.11 5.78
N SER A 46 8.53 -15.95 5.33
CA SER A 46 8.82 -16.99 4.33
C SER A 46 9.25 -16.39 2.99
N ALA A 47 8.58 -15.32 2.53
CA ALA A 47 8.94 -14.62 1.31
C ALA A 47 10.34 -13.99 1.41
N LEU A 48 10.67 -13.31 2.52
CA LEU A 48 11.99 -12.72 2.77
C LEU A 48 13.11 -13.75 2.73
N ASN A 49 12.90 -14.94 3.32
CA ASN A 49 13.87 -16.03 3.30
C ASN A 49 14.13 -16.57 1.88
N ASN A 50 13.15 -16.46 0.98
CA ASN A 50 13.22 -16.98 -0.39
C ASN A 50 13.81 -15.99 -1.41
N ILE A 51 13.98 -14.70 -1.10
CA ILE A 51 14.45 -13.63 -2.03
C ILE A 51 15.99 -13.66 -2.27
N ARG A 52 16.64 -14.82 -2.19
CA ARG A 52 18.11 -14.95 -2.24
C ARG A 52 18.79 -14.75 -3.61
N GLY A 53 18.24 -14.01 -4.58
CA GLY A 53 19.09 -13.77 -5.77
C GLY A 53 18.58 -13.04 -6.99
N ARG A 54 17.30 -12.69 -7.13
CA ARG A 54 16.80 -11.82 -8.21
C ARG A 54 15.39 -11.36 -7.83
N SER A 55 15.26 -10.13 -7.37
CA SER A 55 13.98 -9.53 -7.06
C SER A 55 13.28 -9.15 -8.37
N PHE A 56 12.39 -10.02 -8.84
CA PHE A 56 11.42 -9.65 -9.86
C PHE A 56 10.40 -8.70 -9.23
N ASP A 57 10.17 -7.54 -9.83
CA ASP A 57 9.11 -6.64 -9.36
C ASP A 57 7.76 -7.24 -9.71
N VAL A 58 7.13 -7.92 -8.74
CA VAL A 58 5.83 -8.60 -8.96
C VAL A 58 4.72 -7.62 -9.34
N ARG A 59 4.85 -6.32 -9.03
CA ARG A 59 3.81 -5.31 -9.26
C ARG A 59 3.49 -5.14 -10.74
N VAL A 60 4.41 -5.51 -11.64
CA VAL A 60 4.16 -5.50 -13.08
C VAL A 60 3.01 -6.43 -13.51
N PHE A 61 2.64 -7.41 -12.67
CA PHE A 61 1.51 -8.31 -12.92
C PHE A 61 0.28 -8.01 -12.05
N GLU A 62 0.16 -6.80 -11.50
CA GLU A 62 -0.96 -6.43 -10.63
C GLU A 62 -2.31 -6.54 -11.35
N ASN A 63 -2.39 -6.11 -12.60
CA ASN A 63 -3.62 -6.20 -13.39
C ASN A 63 -4.05 -7.65 -13.61
N GLU A 64 -3.09 -8.50 -13.96
CA GLU A 64 -3.26 -9.93 -14.17
C GLU A 64 -3.67 -10.63 -12.88
N TYR A 65 -3.03 -10.28 -11.76
CA TYR A 65 -3.40 -10.76 -10.43
C TYR A 65 -4.85 -10.40 -10.08
N LEU A 66 -5.25 -9.14 -10.28
CA LEU A 66 -6.62 -8.69 -10.02
C LEU A 66 -7.65 -9.43 -10.89
N LYS A 67 -7.33 -9.72 -12.15
CA LYS A 67 -8.18 -10.53 -13.03
C LYS A 67 -8.35 -11.96 -12.51
N VAL A 68 -7.26 -12.59 -12.04
CA VAL A 68 -7.34 -13.93 -11.40
C VAL A 68 -8.20 -13.88 -10.16
N ARG A 69 -8.04 -12.86 -9.29
CA ARG A 69 -8.86 -12.70 -8.08
C ARG A 69 -10.34 -12.51 -8.41
N LYS A 70 -10.64 -11.67 -9.41
CA LYS A 70 -12.01 -11.47 -9.90
C LYS A 70 -12.61 -12.79 -10.41
N PHE A 71 -11.83 -13.56 -11.16
CA PHE A 71 -12.30 -14.83 -11.72
C PHE A 71 -12.51 -15.87 -10.62
N ARG A 72 -11.59 -15.95 -9.66
CA ARG A 72 -11.72 -16.80 -8.49
C ARG A 72 -12.98 -16.47 -7.71
N ASN A 73 -13.25 -15.20 -7.46
CA ASN A 73 -14.46 -14.77 -6.76
C ASN A 73 -15.70 -15.24 -7.52
N PHE A 74 -15.78 -15.02 -8.84
CA PHE A 74 -16.87 -15.53 -9.67
C PHE A 74 -17.05 -17.06 -9.57
N VAL A 75 -15.96 -17.82 -9.61
CA VAL A 75 -16.01 -19.30 -9.52
C VAL A 75 -16.49 -19.76 -8.15
N VAL A 76 -16.03 -19.10 -7.09
CA VAL A 76 -16.37 -19.43 -5.71
C VAL A 76 -17.80 -18.98 -5.34
N SER A 77 -18.24 -17.81 -5.82
CA SER A 77 -19.55 -17.25 -5.46
C SER A 77 -20.68 -17.68 -6.39
N ASP A 78 -20.46 -17.74 -7.70
CA ASP A 78 -21.55 -17.73 -8.69
C ASP A 78 -21.63 -19.02 -9.52
N ALA A 79 -20.49 -19.64 -9.86
CA ALA A 79 -20.48 -20.68 -10.90
C ALA A 79 -20.67 -22.12 -10.39
N ILE A 80 -20.26 -22.46 -9.15
CA ILE A 80 -20.24 -23.86 -8.69
C ILE A 80 -21.17 -24.13 -7.49
N GLY A 81 -21.73 -23.11 -6.82
CA GLY A 81 -22.51 -23.38 -5.60
C GLY A 81 -21.71 -24.19 -4.58
N TYR A 82 -20.42 -23.85 -4.43
CA TYR A 82 -19.37 -24.61 -3.74
C TYR A 82 -19.57 -24.59 -2.21
N ARG A 83 -20.71 -25.05 -1.69
CA ARG A 83 -20.97 -25.18 -0.23
C ARG A 83 -20.06 -26.21 0.45
N SER A 84 -19.30 -27.00 -0.30
CA SER A 84 -18.40 -28.05 0.20
C SER A 84 -16.90 -27.75 0.02
N TYR A 85 -16.53 -26.58 -0.52
CA TYR A 85 -15.11 -26.21 -0.67
C TYR A 85 -14.48 -25.95 0.70
N LYS A 86 -13.69 -26.91 1.19
CA LYS A 86 -12.75 -26.64 2.28
C LYS A 86 -11.53 -25.96 1.67
N SER A 87 -11.48 -24.63 1.77
CA SER A 87 -10.29 -23.88 1.39
C SER A 87 -9.10 -24.38 2.19
N THR A 88 -8.11 -24.90 1.47
CA THR A 88 -6.80 -25.22 1.98
C THR A 88 -5.78 -24.44 1.16
N PRO A 89 -4.59 -24.12 1.71
CA PRO A 89 -3.58 -23.39 0.96
C PRO A 89 -3.15 -24.08 -0.35
N SER A 90 -3.24 -25.42 -0.43
CA SER A 90 -2.90 -26.18 -1.63
C SER A 90 -4.01 -26.13 -2.68
N THR A 91 -5.28 -26.29 -2.28
CA THR A 91 -6.42 -26.19 -3.20
C THR A 91 -6.59 -24.78 -3.76
N ASP A 92 -6.33 -23.76 -2.94
CA ASP A 92 -6.38 -22.36 -3.36
C ASP A 92 -5.31 -22.04 -4.42
N LYS A 93 -4.07 -22.53 -4.21
CA LYS A 93 -2.98 -22.35 -5.19
C LYS A 93 -3.30 -23.01 -6.53
N PHE A 94 -3.92 -24.19 -6.49
CA PHE A 94 -4.34 -24.90 -7.68
C PHE A 94 -5.41 -24.13 -8.45
N ILE A 95 -6.45 -23.66 -7.76
CA ILE A 95 -7.52 -22.85 -8.39
C ILE A 95 -6.92 -21.59 -9.01
N ASP A 96 -6.10 -20.84 -8.27
CA ASP A 96 -5.50 -19.60 -8.77
C ASP A 96 -4.61 -19.88 -10.01
N GLY A 97 -3.84 -20.97 -9.99
CA GLY A 97 -3.02 -21.39 -11.13
C GLY A 97 -3.82 -21.81 -12.35
N PHE A 98 -4.90 -22.58 -12.16
CA PHE A 98 -5.81 -22.97 -13.23
C PHE A 98 -6.51 -21.78 -13.86
N LEU A 99 -7.03 -20.86 -13.05
CA LEU A 99 -7.70 -19.65 -13.55
C LEU A 99 -6.72 -18.72 -14.28
N ALA A 100 -5.49 -18.58 -13.78
CA ALA A 100 -4.43 -17.83 -14.48
C ALA A 100 -4.11 -18.46 -15.84
N LEU A 101 -4.08 -19.79 -15.94
CA LEU A 101 -3.87 -20.49 -17.20
C LEU A 101 -5.01 -20.23 -18.20
N LEU A 102 -6.27 -20.27 -17.75
CA LEU A 102 -7.42 -19.97 -18.60
C LEU A 102 -7.41 -18.52 -19.11
N LEU A 103 -7.10 -17.57 -18.22
CA LEU A 103 -6.94 -16.16 -18.59
C LEU A 103 -5.81 -15.98 -19.60
N SER A 104 -4.64 -16.56 -19.34
CA SER A 104 -3.48 -16.50 -20.26
C SER A 104 -3.82 -17.09 -21.63
N LYS A 105 -4.52 -18.22 -21.68
CA LYS A 105 -4.95 -18.86 -22.95
C LYS A 105 -5.93 -17.99 -23.75
N LYS A 106 -6.61 -17.06 -23.10
CA LYS A 106 -7.57 -16.12 -23.67
C LYS A 106 -7.06 -14.69 -23.67
N GLU A 107 -5.74 -14.50 -23.68
CA GLU A 107 -5.10 -13.18 -23.76
C GLU A 107 -5.59 -12.21 -22.67
N TRP A 108 -5.90 -12.76 -21.49
CA TRP A 108 -6.44 -12.06 -20.34
C TRP A 108 -7.81 -11.40 -20.57
N ASP A 109 -8.58 -11.85 -21.56
CA ASP A 109 -10.01 -11.54 -21.71
C ASP A 109 -10.81 -12.36 -20.69
N PHE A 110 -11.46 -11.65 -19.78
CA PHE A 110 -12.23 -12.25 -18.69
C PHE A 110 -13.44 -13.04 -19.19
N ASN A 111 -14.18 -12.51 -20.17
CA ASN A 111 -15.43 -13.11 -20.63
C ASN A 111 -15.15 -14.39 -21.41
N GLU A 112 -14.14 -14.37 -22.26
CA GLU A 112 -13.69 -15.54 -23.02
C GLU A 112 -13.10 -16.62 -22.11
N ALA A 113 -12.38 -16.23 -21.05
CA ALA A 113 -11.89 -17.16 -20.04
C ALA A 113 -13.03 -17.82 -19.25
N VAL A 114 -14.06 -17.05 -18.87
CA VAL A 114 -15.28 -17.57 -18.22
C VAL A 114 -16.02 -18.54 -19.14
N ARG A 115 -16.21 -18.21 -20.42
CA ARG A 115 -16.82 -19.11 -21.41
C ARG A 115 -16.05 -20.41 -21.54
N LEU A 116 -14.72 -20.34 -21.58
CA LEU A 116 -13.86 -21.53 -21.62
C LEU A 116 -13.99 -22.37 -20.36
N PHE A 117 -14.01 -21.75 -19.18
CA PHE A 117 -14.23 -22.42 -17.91
C PHE A 117 -15.56 -23.16 -17.87
N ILE A 118 -16.66 -22.49 -18.22
CA ILE A 118 -18.00 -23.09 -18.28
C ILE A 118 -17.97 -24.30 -19.22
N LYS A 119 -17.39 -24.14 -20.42
CA LYS A 119 -17.25 -25.25 -21.38
C LYS A 119 -16.51 -26.44 -20.76
N ILE A 120 -15.37 -26.21 -20.09
CA ILE A 120 -14.60 -27.26 -19.42
C ILE A 120 -15.44 -27.95 -18.34
N THR A 121 -16.14 -27.20 -17.50
CA THR A 121 -16.97 -27.77 -16.42
C THR A 121 -18.17 -28.57 -16.94
N THR A 122 -18.67 -28.25 -18.13
CA THR A 122 -19.80 -28.97 -18.75
C THR A 122 -19.40 -30.25 -19.49
N LEU A 123 -18.10 -30.49 -19.73
CA LEU A 123 -17.61 -31.63 -20.52
C LEU A 123 -17.57 -32.97 -19.77
N GLY A 124 -18.06 -33.04 -18.52
CA GLY A 124 -18.12 -34.25 -17.70
C GLY A 124 -16.78 -34.62 -17.03
N GLU A 125 -16.75 -35.67 -16.20
CA GLU A 125 -15.51 -36.13 -15.56
C GLU A 125 -14.51 -36.62 -16.61
N ALA A 126 -13.27 -36.13 -16.51
CA ALA A 126 -12.16 -36.67 -17.29
C ALA A 126 -12.03 -38.17 -17.00
N LYS A 127 -12.01 -38.99 -18.06
CA LYS A 127 -11.85 -40.47 -17.96
C LYS A 127 -10.54 -40.89 -17.27
N ASP A 128 -9.59 -39.98 -17.16
CA ASP A 128 -8.28 -40.24 -16.58
C ASP A 128 -8.00 -39.25 -15.43
N LYS A 129 -8.07 -39.76 -14.20
CA LYS A 129 -7.83 -38.98 -12.96
C LYS A 129 -6.34 -38.78 -12.66
N ASN A 130 -5.46 -39.30 -13.52
CA ASN A 130 -4.00 -39.26 -13.37
C ASN A 130 -3.32 -38.06 -14.06
N ILE A 131 -4.04 -36.99 -14.39
CA ILE A 131 -3.40 -35.69 -14.72
C ILE A 131 -2.99 -34.99 -13.41
N GLY A 132 -2.23 -35.71 -12.58
CA GLY A 132 -1.49 -35.14 -11.47
C GLY A 132 -0.09 -34.79 -11.96
N ASN A 133 0.11 -33.57 -12.44
CA ASN A 133 1.39 -32.84 -12.55
C ASN A 133 1.39 -31.78 -13.66
N ILE A 134 0.34 -30.98 -13.75
CA ILE A 134 0.43 -29.74 -14.52
C ILE A 134 -0.06 -28.65 -13.58
N ILE A 135 0.72 -27.58 -13.46
CA ILE A 135 0.46 -26.40 -12.61
C ILE A 135 0.99 -26.52 -11.17
N SER A 136 2.30 -26.74 -11.03
CA SER A 136 3.07 -26.22 -9.88
C SER A 136 3.50 -24.75 -10.08
N LEU A 137 3.07 -24.12 -11.17
CA LEU A 137 3.37 -22.75 -11.55
C LEU A 137 2.14 -21.87 -11.33
N THR A 138 1.81 -21.57 -10.08
CA THR A 138 0.89 -20.46 -9.81
C THR A 138 1.72 -19.17 -9.89
N PRO A 139 1.59 -18.33 -10.94
CA PRO A 139 2.45 -17.15 -11.11
C PRO A 139 2.25 -16.10 -10.01
N PHE A 140 1.22 -16.26 -9.18
CA PHE A 140 0.82 -15.34 -8.11
C PHE A 140 0.99 -15.91 -6.70
N VAL A 141 1.75 -17.01 -6.51
CA VAL A 141 2.05 -17.50 -5.15
C VAL A 141 2.66 -16.37 -4.33
N ASP A 142 2.02 -16.07 -3.21
CA ASP A 142 2.45 -15.06 -2.24
C ASP A 142 2.68 -13.67 -2.86
N PHE A 143 1.99 -13.35 -3.98
CA PHE A 143 2.04 -12.05 -4.66
C PHE A 143 1.86 -10.88 -3.69
N GLY A 144 0.89 -10.97 -2.78
CA GLY A 144 0.64 -9.94 -1.77
C GLY A 144 1.84 -9.72 -0.83
N ALA A 145 2.52 -10.79 -0.41
CA ALA A 145 3.69 -10.70 0.46
C ALA A 145 4.88 -10.07 -0.29
N TYR A 146 5.13 -10.48 -1.53
CA TYR A 146 6.20 -9.90 -2.35
C TYR A 146 5.94 -8.43 -2.70
N LYS A 147 4.70 -8.08 -3.07
CA LYS A 147 4.29 -6.68 -3.31
C LYS A 147 4.53 -5.84 -2.07
N LEU A 148 4.13 -6.34 -0.89
CA LEU A 148 4.30 -5.63 0.38
C LEU A 148 5.77 -5.40 0.72
N ILE A 149 6.65 -6.38 0.48
CA ILE A 149 8.10 -6.23 0.68
C ILE A 149 8.66 -5.14 -0.26
N LEU A 150 8.25 -5.12 -1.53
CA LEU A 150 8.69 -4.10 -2.49
C LEU A 150 8.18 -2.71 -2.11
N ASP A 151 6.91 -2.61 -1.71
CA ASP A 151 6.31 -1.35 -1.29
C ASP A 151 6.94 -0.83 0.02
N ALA A 152 7.32 -1.72 0.93
CA ALA A 152 8.07 -1.38 2.15
C ALA A 152 9.51 -0.93 1.83
N ASN A 153 10.17 -1.55 0.85
CA ASN A 153 11.51 -1.15 0.41
C ASN A 153 11.51 0.22 -0.25
N ASP A 154 10.56 0.50 -1.15
CA ASP A 154 10.43 1.81 -1.78
C ASP A 154 10.08 2.88 -0.74
N PHE A 155 9.23 2.53 0.22
CA PHE A 155 8.90 3.41 1.32
C PHE A 155 10.10 3.70 2.25
N SER A 156 10.90 2.68 2.59
CA SER A 156 12.14 2.87 3.36
C SER A 156 13.12 3.80 2.64
N LYS A 157 13.23 3.71 1.31
CA LYS A 157 14.02 4.65 0.51
C LYS A 157 13.44 6.07 0.57
N GLU A 158 12.13 6.25 0.36
CA GLU A 158 11.48 7.56 0.47
C GLU A 158 11.69 8.19 1.85
N LEU A 159 11.58 7.40 2.94
CA LEU A 159 11.88 7.86 4.30
C LEU A 159 13.35 8.22 4.50
N SER A 160 14.27 7.44 3.93
CA SER A 160 15.71 7.72 4.06
C SER A 160 16.09 9.05 3.40
N MET A 161 15.37 9.46 2.33
CA MET A 161 15.58 10.76 1.68
C MET A 161 15.11 11.94 2.52
N LEU A 162 14.13 11.74 3.40
CA LEU A 162 13.70 12.76 4.36
C LEU A 162 14.77 13.02 5.42
N GLY A 163 15.72 12.10 5.63
CA GLY A 163 16.71 12.23 6.69
C GLY A 163 16.09 12.18 8.09
N SER A 164 16.83 12.71 9.07
CA SER A 164 16.40 12.68 10.48
C SER A 164 15.23 13.64 10.73
N PHE A 165 14.10 13.10 11.20
CA PHE A 165 12.94 13.90 11.63
C PHE A 165 13.35 14.99 12.63
N GLN A 166 14.19 14.65 13.60
CA GLN A 166 14.65 15.60 14.60
C GLN A 166 15.42 16.77 13.97
N ASP A 167 16.24 16.49 12.95
CA ASP A 167 17.03 17.53 12.30
C ASP A 167 16.16 18.40 11.38
N ASN A 168 15.16 17.82 10.72
CA ASN A 168 14.16 18.58 9.98
C ASN A 168 13.35 19.52 10.88
N ILE A 169 12.91 19.03 12.05
CA ILE A 169 12.18 19.88 13.01
C ILE A 169 13.08 21.01 13.52
N LYS A 170 14.36 20.75 13.83
CA LYS A 170 15.30 21.80 14.24
C LYS A 170 15.48 22.86 13.15
N GLN A 171 15.67 22.46 11.89
CA GLN A 171 15.79 23.38 10.76
C GLN A 171 14.52 24.22 10.59
N GLU A 172 13.35 23.61 10.73
CA GLU A 172 12.08 24.29 10.57
C GLU A 172 11.80 25.28 11.71
N VAL A 173 12.20 24.94 12.95
CA VAL A 173 12.21 25.88 14.08
C VAL A 173 13.11 27.08 13.80
N GLN A 174 14.31 26.87 13.25
CA GLN A 174 15.22 27.96 12.91
C GLN A 174 14.62 28.87 11.84
N LYS A 175 14.00 28.31 10.80
CA LYS A 175 13.30 29.09 9.76
C LYS A 175 12.15 29.91 10.33
N LEU A 176 11.29 29.30 11.15
CA LEU A 176 10.15 29.98 11.76
C LEU A 176 10.59 31.14 12.67
N LYS A 177 11.68 30.96 13.43
CA LYS A 177 12.27 32.03 14.24
C LYS A 177 12.78 33.18 13.37
N LEU A 178 13.46 32.88 12.26
CA LEU A 178 13.99 33.89 11.36
C LEU A 178 12.87 34.66 10.63
N GLU A 179 11.83 33.95 10.17
CA GLU A 179 10.62 34.54 9.58
C GLU A 179 9.92 35.48 10.58
N PHE A 180 9.82 35.07 11.85
CA PHE A 180 9.23 35.89 12.91
C PHE A 180 10.04 37.14 13.23
N GLU A 181 11.38 37.04 13.32
CA GLU A 181 12.23 38.21 13.52
C GLU A 181 12.14 39.18 12.33
N THR A 182 12.10 38.65 11.10
CA THR A 182 11.89 39.46 9.89
C THR A 182 10.55 40.19 9.92
N PHE A 183 9.47 39.49 10.30
CA PHE A 183 8.14 40.07 10.47
C PHE A 183 8.11 41.16 11.54
N LYS A 184 8.79 40.94 12.67
CA LYS A 184 8.89 41.92 13.76
C LYS A 184 9.61 43.18 13.28
N LEU A 185 10.69 43.04 12.52
CA LEU A 185 11.43 44.16 11.96
C LEU A 185 10.59 44.94 10.95
N SER A 186 9.84 44.27 10.07
CA SER A 186 9.01 44.94 9.06
C SER A 186 7.80 45.68 9.65
N HIS A 187 7.32 45.29 10.83
CA HIS A 187 6.18 45.94 11.50
C HIS A 187 6.59 46.84 12.69
N SER A 188 7.89 46.92 12.99
CA SER A 188 8.41 47.82 14.03
C SER A 188 8.42 49.30 13.63
N GLY A 189 8.18 49.61 12.34
CA GLY A 189 8.00 50.97 11.82
C GLY A 189 6.56 51.50 11.84
N GLU A 190 5.54 50.64 11.93
CA GLU A 190 4.12 51.04 11.83
C GLU A 190 3.36 50.96 13.17
N CYS A 191 3.94 50.33 14.20
CA CYS A 191 3.23 50.06 15.46
C CYS A 191 3.58 51.05 16.60
N SER A 192 3.47 52.35 16.35
CA SER A 192 3.22 53.31 17.45
C SER A 192 1.72 53.34 17.74
N GLY A 193 1.21 52.38 18.52
CA GLY A 193 -0.05 52.57 19.25
C GLY A 193 -1.20 51.59 19.05
N GLN A 194 -1.05 50.44 18.36
CA GLN A 194 -2.12 49.42 18.33
C GLN A 194 -1.67 48.09 18.95
N VAL A 195 -2.40 47.67 19.98
CA VAL A 195 -2.29 46.34 20.59
C VAL A 195 -3.04 45.37 19.67
N ILE A 196 -2.30 44.62 18.86
CA ILE A 196 -2.87 43.52 18.08
C ILE A 196 -2.96 42.30 19.00
N THR A 197 -4.15 42.04 19.53
CA THR A 197 -4.47 40.81 20.26
C THR A 197 -4.73 39.69 19.24
N ILE A 198 -3.74 38.84 18.99
CA ILE A 198 -3.94 37.62 18.19
C ILE A 198 -4.60 36.59 19.10
N ASN A 199 -5.92 36.45 18.99
CA ASN A 199 -6.67 35.37 19.62
C ASN A 199 -6.32 34.05 18.91
N ILE A 200 -5.47 33.26 19.53
CA ILE A 200 -5.20 31.89 19.06
C ILE A 200 -6.34 31.02 19.58
N ALA A 201 -7.29 30.71 18.70
CA ALA A 201 -8.36 29.76 19.02
C ALA A 201 -7.74 28.38 19.36
N PRO A 202 -8.21 27.69 20.42
CA PRO A 202 -7.80 26.33 20.68
C PRO A 202 -8.42 25.42 19.62
N LEU A 203 -7.59 24.87 18.73
CA LEU A 203 -7.98 23.76 17.88
C LEU A 203 -7.99 22.48 18.72
N ILE A 204 -9.21 21.99 18.97
CA ILE A 204 -9.56 20.67 19.52
C ILE A 204 -9.14 19.59 18.53
#